data_AF-A0ABD5ZT45-F1
#
_entry.id   AF-A0ABD5ZT45-F1
#
_cell.length_a   1.000
_cell.length_b   1.000
_cell.length_c   1.000
_cell.angle_alpha   90.00
_cell.angle_beta   90.00
_cell.angle_gamma   90.00
#
_symmetry.space_group_name_H-M   'P 1'
#
loop_
_entity.id
_entity.type
_entity.pdbx_description
1 polymer ?
#
loop_
_entity_poly.entity_id
_entity_poly.type
_entity_poly.pdbx_seq_one_letter_code
_entity_poly.pdbx_strand_id
1 'polypeptide(L)'
;MPSLPKADLHKRMLGAIAGSVSDCSNPGRQPLSFVLAPTGRAYHVYMFTLSQSDPTGEHRDEDEYRIDIRLPEHDNGDRSPVTPTRSEEWTVVICGYDPETELFVLWDDDLYSDGYAWVRHLQVDRQALDDALDDGLGFQERNGGDGGERVIAATKEKLSDALHMRHRLVNIRQLLNAYLPNDWRDIPSHHTSDEVYYLELIAEYILERTDPDSSMADRRSEAESKITAIDGTLLDRCGVSSSDEFDNLFERIDDEWHEIPSAKDIAQAKATIEEQLDEEPELEESTSPPSPTLRGPERETETVQRTARDSAFSGIVRDAYDYQCAICGSERRSPSGNPEVEAAHIYPKRLNGRDDVRNGLALCKLHHWAFDTGWLSLTDDHEVLVRDAPNINGFADFEPLATTKIQLPEDPAEHPHERYLEAHRKIHDFG
;
A
#
# COMPACT_ATOMS: atom_id res chain seq x y z
N MET A 1 -9.39 -24.62 -11.95
CA MET A 1 -10.05 -23.61 -12.82
C MET A 1 -9.02 -22.92 -13.70
N PRO A 2 -9.38 -22.35 -14.87
CA PRO A 2 -8.46 -21.51 -15.62
C PRO A 2 -8.17 -20.22 -14.83
N SER A 3 -6.91 -19.79 -14.79
CA SER A 3 -6.50 -18.53 -14.17
C SER A 3 -7.14 -17.34 -14.90
N LEU A 4 -7.66 -16.38 -14.12
CA LEU A 4 -8.15 -15.12 -14.67
C LEU A 4 -6.98 -14.23 -15.14
N PRO A 5 -7.17 -13.44 -16.22
CA PRO A 5 -6.22 -12.41 -16.58
C PRO A 5 -6.01 -11.43 -15.42
N LYS A 6 -4.76 -10.99 -15.22
CA LYS A 6 -4.39 -10.07 -14.12
C LYS A 6 -5.21 -8.78 -14.11
N ALA A 7 -5.39 -8.18 -15.28
CA ALA A 7 -6.21 -6.97 -15.42
C ALA A 7 -7.65 -7.17 -14.94
N ASP A 8 -8.19 -8.38 -15.08
CA ASP A 8 -9.54 -8.69 -14.61
C ASP A 8 -9.55 -8.87 -13.09
N LEU A 9 -8.53 -9.51 -12.50
CA LEU A 9 -8.36 -9.58 -11.04
C LEU A 9 -8.29 -8.17 -10.42
N HIS A 10 -7.45 -7.30 -10.97
CA HIS A 10 -7.29 -5.93 -10.48
C HIS A 10 -8.59 -5.11 -10.59
N LYS A 11 -9.36 -5.27 -11.69
CA LYS A 11 -10.68 -4.65 -11.82
C LYS A 11 -11.68 -5.17 -10.79
N ARG A 12 -11.67 -6.47 -10.46
CA ARG A 12 -12.52 -7.05 -9.41
C ARG A 12 -12.22 -6.44 -8.06
N MET A 13 -10.93 -6.30 -7.73
CA MET A 13 -10.49 -5.65 -6.50
C MET A 13 -10.93 -4.20 -6.45
N LEU A 14 -10.56 -3.38 -7.45
CA LEU A 14 -10.95 -1.97 -7.49
C LEU A 14 -12.47 -1.78 -7.43
N GLY A 15 -13.25 -2.66 -8.07
CA GLY A 15 -14.70 -2.64 -7.97
C GLY A 15 -15.21 -2.90 -6.55
N ALA A 16 -14.58 -3.78 -5.79
CA ALA A 16 -14.92 -4.09 -4.40
C ALA A 16 -14.62 -2.92 -3.45
N ILE A 17 -13.57 -2.14 -3.72
CA ILE A 17 -13.14 -1.02 -2.86
C ILE A 17 -13.45 0.36 -3.45
N ALA A 18 -14.20 0.46 -4.55
CA ALA A 18 -14.38 1.70 -5.31
C ALA A 18 -14.85 2.90 -4.47
N GLY A 19 -15.75 2.67 -3.49
CA GLY A 19 -16.25 3.73 -2.59
C GLY A 19 -15.22 4.24 -1.57
N SER A 20 -14.08 3.56 -1.44
CA SER A 20 -13.01 3.86 -0.50
C SER A 20 -11.69 4.17 -1.21
N VAL A 21 -11.61 4.21 -2.54
CA VAL A 21 -10.35 4.48 -3.26
C VAL A 21 -10.28 5.95 -3.67
N SER A 22 -9.21 6.63 -3.27
CA SER A 22 -8.94 8.03 -3.68
C SER A 22 -8.00 8.14 -4.89
N ASP A 23 -7.12 7.16 -5.09
CA ASP A 23 -6.19 7.10 -6.23
C ASP A 23 -5.80 5.64 -6.53
N CYS A 24 -5.51 5.33 -7.79
CA CYS A 24 -5.08 3.98 -8.20
C CYS A 24 -4.30 3.99 -9.52
N SER A 25 -3.34 3.07 -9.62
CA SER A 25 -2.62 2.73 -10.84
C SER A 25 -3.51 2.01 -11.88
N ASN A 26 -3.02 1.92 -13.13
CA ASN A 26 -3.72 1.16 -14.17
C ASN A 26 -3.90 -0.32 -13.79
N PRO A 27 -5.12 -0.90 -13.90
CA PRO A 27 -5.37 -2.31 -13.61
C PRO A 27 -4.53 -3.31 -14.41
N GLY A 28 -3.94 -2.91 -15.54
CA GLY A 28 -3.05 -3.76 -16.34
C GLY A 28 -1.65 -3.95 -15.77
N ARG A 29 -1.22 -3.10 -14.83
CA ARG A 29 0.10 -3.17 -14.17
C ARG A 29 0.08 -4.12 -12.98
N GLN A 30 1.23 -4.66 -12.61
CA GLN A 30 1.42 -5.43 -11.37
C GLN A 30 2.69 -4.95 -10.66
N PRO A 31 2.64 -4.65 -9.35
CA PRO A 31 1.48 -4.71 -8.45
C PRO A 31 0.37 -3.74 -8.85
N LEU A 32 -0.86 -4.00 -8.38
CA LEU A 32 -1.91 -3.00 -8.36
C LEU A 32 -1.64 -2.06 -7.19
N SER A 33 -1.38 -0.80 -7.49
CA SER A 33 -1.18 0.26 -6.50
C SER A 33 -2.45 1.08 -6.32
N PHE A 34 -2.88 1.36 -5.09
CA PHE A 34 -4.01 2.25 -4.78
C PHE A 34 -3.92 2.88 -3.39
N VAL A 35 -4.72 3.93 -3.17
CA VAL A 35 -4.83 4.65 -1.91
C VAL A 35 -6.25 4.55 -1.37
N LEU A 36 -6.39 4.11 -0.12
CA LEU A 36 -7.68 4.08 0.57
C LEU A 36 -7.99 5.39 1.28
N ALA A 37 -9.17 5.96 1.02
CA ALA A 37 -9.80 7.00 1.82
C ALA A 37 -10.62 6.39 2.97
N PRO A 38 -10.80 7.13 4.08
CA PRO A 38 -10.22 8.44 4.37
C PRO A 38 -8.75 8.38 4.81
N THR A 39 -8.24 7.17 5.06
CA THR A 39 -6.97 6.94 5.76
C THR A 39 -5.76 7.48 5.01
N GLY A 40 -5.87 7.67 3.69
CA GLY A 40 -4.76 8.07 2.82
C GLY A 40 -3.70 6.99 2.65
N ARG A 41 -4.01 5.74 3.03
CA ARG A 41 -3.04 4.64 3.06
C ARG A 41 -2.84 4.04 1.70
N ALA A 42 -1.58 3.89 1.31
CA ALA A 42 -1.17 3.38 0.02
C ALA A 42 -0.85 1.87 0.11
N TYR A 43 -1.35 1.11 -0.86
CA TYR A 43 -1.23 -0.35 -0.93
C TYR A 43 -0.61 -0.78 -2.25
N HIS A 44 0.28 -1.77 -2.20
CA HIS A 44 0.78 -2.55 -3.34
C HIS A 44 0.25 -3.97 -3.26
N VAL A 45 -0.67 -4.32 -4.15
CA VAL A 45 -1.35 -5.62 -4.11
C VAL A 45 -0.93 -6.51 -5.27
N TYR A 46 -0.46 -7.70 -4.94
CA TYR A 46 -0.15 -8.75 -5.92
C TYR A 46 -1.29 -9.76 -5.94
N MET A 47 -2.06 -9.77 -7.03
CA MET A 47 -3.25 -10.61 -7.16
C MET A 47 -2.99 -11.91 -7.91
N PHE A 48 -3.60 -12.98 -7.42
CA PHE A 48 -3.54 -14.33 -7.96
C PHE A 48 -4.93 -14.98 -7.99
N THR A 49 -5.16 -15.92 -8.90
CA THR A 49 -6.39 -16.73 -8.87
C THR A 49 -6.26 -17.85 -7.84
N LEU A 50 -7.23 -17.96 -6.93
CA LEU A 50 -7.30 -19.06 -5.97
C LEU A 50 -7.63 -20.36 -6.70
N SER A 51 -6.91 -21.44 -6.38
CA SER A 51 -7.10 -22.76 -6.98
C SER A 51 -7.26 -23.81 -5.90
N GLN A 52 -8.25 -24.68 -6.06
CA GLN A 52 -8.40 -25.86 -5.18
C GLN A 52 -7.21 -26.81 -5.38
N SER A 53 -6.71 -27.37 -4.27
CA SER A 53 -5.62 -28.34 -4.31
C SER A 53 -6.06 -29.62 -5.03
N ASP A 54 -5.20 -30.18 -5.91
CA ASP A 54 -5.51 -31.40 -6.65
C ASP A 54 -5.48 -32.62 -5.69
N PRO A 55 -6.60 -33.35 -5.51
CA PRO A 55 -6.69 -34.48 -4.58
C PRO A 55 -5.81 -35.68 -4.98
N THR A 56 -5.13 -35.66 -6.13
CA THR A 56 -4.30 -36.77 -6.61
C THR A 56 -2.80 -36.67 -6.30
N GLY A 57 -2.35 -35.58 -5.67
CA GLY A 57 -0.95 -35.38 -5.24
C GLY A 57 -0.58 -36.06 -3.92
N GLU A 58 0.73 -36.21 -3.63
CA GLU A 58 1.26 -36.88 -2.42
C GLU A 58 0.88 -36.22 -1.07
N HIS A 59 0.18 -35.09 -1.08
CA HIS A 59 -0.32 -34.40 0.11
C HIS A 59 -1.86 -34.32 0.09
N ARG A 60 -2.45 -34.57 1.26
CA ARG A 60 -3.71 -35.31 1.46
C ARG A 60 -4.86 -34.43 1.94
N ASP A 61 -4.81 -33.13 1.68
CA ASP A 61 -5.76 -32.18 2.26
C ASP A 61 -6.78 -31.77 1.18
N GLU A 62 -7.82 -32.60 1.05
CA GLU A 62 -8.88 -32.50 0.03
C GLU A 62 -9.73 -31.19 0.14
N ASP A 63 -9.54 -30.40 1.20
CA ASP A 63 -10.32 -29.21 1.55
C ASP A 63 -9.48 -27.91 1.64
N GLU A 64 -8.28 -27.88 1.06
CA GLU A 64 -7.44 -26.67 1.04
C GLU A 64 -7.38 -25.99 -0.33
N TYR A 65 -7.51 -24.67 -0.32
CA TYR A 65 -7.31 -23.80 -1.47
C TYR A 65 -5.95 -23.14 -1.39
N ARG A 66 -5.35 -22.83 -2.55
CA ARG A 66 -4.01 -22.26 -2.61
C ARG A 66 -3.84 -21.26 -3.74
N ILE A 67 -2.84 -20.40 -3.60
CA ILE A 67 -2.27 -19.64 -4.71
C ILE A 67 -0.90 -20.19 -5.08
N ASP A 68 -0.62 -20.24 -6.38
CA ASP A 68 0.72 -20.47 -6.90
C ASP A 68 1.39 -19.11 -7.09
N ILE A 69 2.31 -18.77 -6.19
CA ILE A 69 3.10 -17.55 -6.30
C ILE A 69 4.07 -17.70 -7.47
N ARG A 70 3.72 -17.09 -8.59
CA ARG A 70 4.64 -16.76 -9.68
C ARG A 70 4.57 -15.26 -9.89
N LEU A 71 5.34 -14.54 -9.07
CA LEU A 71 5.46 -13.09 -9.17
C LEU A 71 6.04 -12.71 -10.56
N PRO A 72 5.60 -11.59 -11.17
CA PRO A 72 6.06 -11.20 -12.49
C PRO A 72 7.49 -10.67 -12.39
N GLU A 73 8.42 -11.47 -12.90
CA GLU A 73 9.41 -11.12 -13.92
C GLU A 73 10.37 -12.30 -14.00
N HIS A 74 10.19 -13.14 -15.02
CA HIS A 74 11.29 -13.74 -15.79
C HIS A 74 10.69 -14.58 -16.92
N ASP A 75 10.81 -14.07 -18.15
CA ASP A 75 10.62 -14.85 -19.37
C ASP A 75 11.93 -15.58 -19.78
N ASN A 76 12.88 -15.74 -18.86
CA ASN A 76 14.19 -16.34 -19.14
C ASN A 76 14.70 -17.15 -17.95
N GLY A 77 14.31 -18.43 -17.89
CA GLY A 77 15.09 -19.56 -17.35
C GLY A 77 15.62 -19.55 -15.91
N ASP A 78 15.53 -18.44 -15.20
CA ASP A 78 15.93 -18.27 -13.81
C ASP A 78 14.73 -18.61 -12.92
N ARG A 79 14.93 -19.55 -11.99
CA ARG A 79 13.91 -19.98 -11.03
C ARG A 79 13.99 -19.20 -9.73
N SER A 80 14.75 -18.09 -9.73
CA SER A 80 14.85 -17.24 -8.56
C SER A 80 13.48 -16.62 -8.25
N PRO A 81 13.03 -16.70 -7.01
CA PRO A 81 11.75 -16.19 -6.56
C PRO A 81 11.83 -14.66 -6.53
N VAL A 82 10.95 -13.99 -7.26
CA VAL A 82 10.82 -12.53 -7.15
C VAL A 82 10.23 -12.22 -5.78
N THR A 83 10.82 -11.27 -5.06
CA THR A 83 10.29 -10.75 -3.80
C THR A 83 9.61 -9.41 -4.10
N PRO A 84 8.41 -9.14 -3.56
CA PRO A 84 7.79 -7.82 -3.68
C PRO A 84 8.76 -6.70 -3.29
N THR A 85 8.74 -5.60 -4.03
CA THR A 85 9.47 -4.40 -3.62
C THR A 85 8.82 -3.82 -2.37
N ARG A 86 9.50 -3.93 -1.23
CA ARG A 86 9.05 -3.41 0.07
C ARG A 86 9.60 -2.00 0.28
N SER A 87 8.77 -1.11 0.78
CA SER A 87 9.16 0.25 1.18
C SER A 87 8.26 0.73 2.32
N GLU A 88 8.70 1.76 3.05
CA GLU A 88 7.89 2.39 4.10
C GLU A 88 6.65 3.13 3.56
N GLU A 89 6.60 3.37 2.25
CA GLU A 89 5.52 4.13 1.60
C GLU A 89 4.31 3.27 1.26
N TRP A 90 4.49 1.96 1.16
CA TRP A 90 3.49 1.03 0.64
C TRP A 90 3.25 -0.13 1.59
N THR A 91 1.98 -0.41 1.86
CA THR A 91 1.59 -1.69 2.46
C THR A 91 1.51 -2.74 1.37
N VAL A 92 2.43 -3.69 1.39
CA VAL A 92 2.44 -4.82 0.44
C VAL A 92 1.42 -5.88 0.90
N VAL A 93 0.58 -6.33 -0.02
CA VAL A 93 -0.42 -7.37 0.25
C VAL A 93 -0.38 -8.43 -0.83
N ILE A 94 -0.32 -9.70 -0.43
CA ILE A 94 -0.55 -10.84 -1.32
C ILE A 94 -2.02 -11.21 -1.26
N CYS A 95 -2.68 -11.22 -2.42
CA CYS A 95 -4.12 -11.44 -2.52
C CYS A 95 -4.47 -12.56 -3.50
N GLY A 96 -5.24 -13.53 -3.04
CA GLY A 96 -5.91 -14.54 -3.84
C GLY A 96 -7.35 -14.14 -4.09
N TYR A 97 -7.88 -14.47 -5.26
CA TYR A 97 -9.29 -14.24 -5.59
C TYR A 97 -9.91 -15.52 -6.15
N ASP A 98 -11.03 -15.92 -5.58
CA ASP A 98 -11.84 -17.03 -6.08
C ASP A 98 -12.98 -16.51 -6.97
N PRO A 99 -12.98 -16.81 -8.27
CA PRO A 99 -14.04 -16.36 -9.18
C PRO A 99 -15.39 -17.05 -8.97
N GLU A 100 -15.47 -18.20 -8.29
CA GLU A 100 -16.74 -18.88 -8.05
C GLU A 100 -17.51 -18.24 -6.90
N THR A 101 -16.82 -18.01 -5.78
CA THR A 101 -17.39 -17.43 -4.56
C THR A 101 -17.27 -15.92 -4.48
N GLU A 102 -16.48 -15.32 -5.38
CA GLU A 102 -16.09 -13.89 -5.38
C GLU A 102 -15.37 -13.45 -4.10
N LEU A 103 -14.72 -14.37 -3.38
CA LEU A 103 -13.94 -14.08 -2.18
C LEU A 103 -12.53 -13.58 -2.51
N PHE A 104 -12.03 -12.71 -1.65
CA PHE A 104 -10.64 -12.25 -1.60
C PHE A 104 -9.95 -12.88 -0.39
N VAL A 105 -8.73 -13.36 -0.55
CA VAL A 105 -7.94 -14.00 0.51
C VAL A 105 -6.60 -13.29 0.62
N LEU A 106 -6.26 -12.78 1.79
CA LEU A 106 -5.08 -11.96 2.03
C LEU A 106 -4.08 -12.72 2.90
N TRP A 107 -2.80 -12.70 2.55
CA TRP A 107 -1.70 -13.24 3.37
C TRP A 107 -0.74 -12.15 3.85
N ASP A 108 0.10 -12.49 4.83
CA ASP A 108 1.10 -11.61 5.45
C ASP A 108 2.40 -11.59 4.65
N ASP A 109 2.65 -10.53 3.87
CA ASP A 109 3.93 -10.41 3.15
C ASP A 109 5.13 -10.21 4.07
N ASP A 110 4.92 -9.50 5.18
CA ASP A 110 5.96 -9.09 6.13
C ASP A 110 6.62 -10.27 6.85
N LEU A 111 5.95 -11.42 6.93
CA LEU A 111 6.48 -12.64 7.53
C LEU A 111 7.40 -13.45 6.60
N TYR A 112 7.52 -13.08 5.33
CA TYR A 112 8.38 -13.75 4.35
C TYR A 112 9.58 -12.87 4.01
N SER A 113 10.38 -12.52 5.03
CA SER A 113 11.53 -11.63 4.95
C SER A 113 12.59 -12.11 3.95
N ASP A 114 12.88 -13.41 3.91
CA ASP A 114 13.76 -14.09 2.94
C ASP A 114 13.12 -14.31 1.55
N GLY A 115 11.93 -13.75 1.32
CA GLY A 115 11.15 -13.88 0.10
C GLY A 115 10.40 -15.20 -0.02
N TYR A 116 9.80 -15.43 -1.19
CA TYR A 116 8.91 -16.58 -1.43
C TYR A 116 9.64 -17.84 -1.93
N ALA A 117 10.97 -17.89 -1.75
CA ALA A 117 11.86 -18.88 -2.35
C ALA A 117 11.55 -20.34 -2.04
N TRP A 118 11.22 -20.55 -0.77
CA TRP A 118 10.99 -21.88 -0.20
C TRP A 118 9.51 -22.08 0.12
N VAL A 119 8.67 -21.07 -0.16
CA VAL A 119 7.23 -21.11 0.04
C VAL A 119 6.63 -21.97 -1.07
N ARG A 120 6.28 -23.21 -0.74
CA ARG A 120 5.70 -24.13 -1.72
C ARG A 120 4.37 -23.61 -2.25
N HIS A 121 3.46 -23.21 -1.36
CA HIS A 121 2.16 -22.61 -1.67
C HIS A 121 1.67 -21.76 -0.48
N LEU A 122 0.98 -20.65 -0.76
CA LEU A 122 0.14 -20.00 0.26
C LEU A 122 -1.25 -20.61 0.21
N GLN A 123 -1.72 -21.10 1.35
CA GLN A 123 -2.92 -21.90 1.49
C GLN A 123 -3.94 -21.19 2.37
N VAL A 124 -5.21 -21.50 2.13
CA VAL A 124 -6.35 -21.16 2.97
C VAL A 124 -7.22 -22.40 3.12
N ASP A 125 -7.64 -22.72 4.35
CA ASP A 125 -8.57 -23.82 4.57
C ASP A 125 -10.00 -23.45 4.18
N ARG A 126 -10.82 -24.48 4.00
CA ARG A 126 -12.24 -24.32 3.67
C ARG A 126 -13.04 -23.59 4.75
N GLN A 127 -12.71 -23.79 6.03
CA GLN A 127 -13.47 -23.19 7.12
C GLN A 127 -13.41 -21.67 7.06
N ALA A 128 -12.21 -21.10 6.83
CA ALA A 128 -12.05 -19.65 6.68
C ALA A 128 -12.81 -19.09 5.47
N LEU A 129 -12.96 -19.87 4.38
CA LEU A 129 -13.77 -19.44 3.23
C LEU A 129 -15.27 -19.51 3.53
N ASP A 130 -15.73 -20.58 4.19
CA ASP A 130 -17.12 -20.75 4.58
C ASP A 130 -17.54 -19.65 5.59
N ASP A 131 -16.70 -19.36 6.59
CA ASP A 131 -16.91 -18.26 7.54
C ASP A 131 -17.00 -16.91 6.84
N ALA A 132 -16.14 -16.65 5.83
CA ALA A 132 -16.20 -15.42 5.06
C ALA A 132 -17.49 -15.29 4.24
N LEU A 133 -18.06 -16.39 3.75
CA LEU A 133 -19.34 -16.38 3.04
C LEU A 133 -20.51 -16.10 3.98
N ASP A 134 -20.46 -16.63 5.19
CA ASP A 134 -21.55 -16.49 6.18
C ASP A 134 -21.51 -15.13 6.89
N ASP A 135 -20.32 -14.68 7.33
CA ASP A 135 -20.14 -13.51 8.19
C ASP A 135 -19.47 -12.31 7.48
N GLY A 136 -19.06 -12.49 6.22
CA GLY A 136 -18.35 -11.50 5.41
C GLY A 136 -16.84 -11.51 5.59
N LEU A 137 -16.33 -12.07 6.70
CA LEU A 137 -14.91 -12.23 7.03
C LEU A 137 -14.67 -13.61 7.64
N GLY A 138 -13.56 -14.25 7.25
CA GLY A 138 -13.09 -15.49 7.83
C GLY A 138 -11.58 -15.49 8.03
N PHE A 139 -11.10 -16.29 8.96
CA PHE A 139 -9.71 -16.24 9.43
C PHE A 139 -9.11 -17.63 9.55
N GLN A 140 -7.83 -17.76 9.19
CA GLN A 140 -7.05 -18.96 9.44
C GLN A 140 -5.69 -18.57 9.99
N GLU A 141 -5.28 -19.24 11.07
CA GLU A 141 -3.93 -19.11 11.63
C GLU A 141 -3.01 -20.18 11.05
N ARG A 142 -1.82 -19.77 10.63
CA ARG A 142 -0.81 -20.62 10.00
C ARG A 142 0.55 -20.38 10.63
N ASN A 143 1.38 -21.41 10.61
CA ASN A 143 2.79 -21.28 10.97
C ASN A 143 3.65 -21.00 9.72
N GLY A 144 3.26 -19.98 8.95
CA GLY A 144 3.95 -19.54 7.73
C GLY A 144 5.06 -18.54 8.02
N GLY A 145 6.09 -18.50 7.17
CA GLY A 145 7.20 -17.54 7.26
C GLY A 145 7.93 -17.59 8.62
N ASP A 146 8.11 -16.41 9.21
CA ASP A 146 8.68 -16.21 10.56
C ASP A 146 7.71 -16.56 11.70
N GLY A 147 6.53 -17.13 11.41
CA GLY A 147 5.53 -17.60 12.37
C GLY A 147 4.39 -16.62 12.66
N GLY A 148 3.22 -17.13 13.07
CA GLY A 148 2.05 -16.31 13.43
C GLY A 148 1.30 -15.68 12.25
N GLU A 149 1.29 -16.34 11.09
CA GLU A 149 0.60 -15.84 9.90
C GLU A 149 -0.92 -15.95 10.09
N ARG A 150 -1.63 -14.83 9.90
CA ARG A 150 -3.10 -14.79 9.89
C ARG A 150 -3.59 -14.59 8.47
N VAL A 151 -4.25 -15.58 7.88
CA VAL A 151 -4.93 -15.44 6.58
C VAL A 151 -6.30 -14.82 6.81
N ILE A 152 -6.67 -13.84 5.96
CA ILE A 152 -7.97 -13.16 6.03
C ILE A 152 -8.73 -13.42 4.73
N ALA A 153 -9.83 -14.15 4.80
CA ALA A 153 -10.80 -14.27 3.71
C ALA A 153 -11.89 -13.20 3.88
N ALA A 154 -12.28 -12.55 2.79
CA ALA A 154 -13.21 -11.43 2.81
C ALA A 154 -14.10 -11.43 1.57
N THR A 155 -15.38 -11.11 1.79
CA THR A 155 -16.31 -10.72 0.72
C THR A 155 -15.90 -9.37 0.13
N LYS A 156 -16.45 -9.03 -1.06
CA LYS A 156 -16.22 -7.71 -1.67
C LYS A 156 -16.63 -6.56 -0.76
N GLU A 157 -17.72 -6.71 0.00
CA GLU A 157 -18.21 -5.69 0.93
C GLU A 157 -17.27 -5.46 2.12
N LYS A 158 -16.47 -6.48 2.48
CA LYS A 158 -15.56 -6.48 3.64
C LYS A 158 -14.09 -6.35 3.26
N LEU A 159 -13.77 -6.23 1.97
CA LEU A 159 -12.39 -6.14 1.51
C LEU A 159 -11.64 -4.91 2.08
N SER A 160 -12.30 -3.75 2.15
CA SER A 160 -11.69 -2.55 2.73
C SER A 160 -11.36 -2.74 4.23
N ASP A 161 -12.26 -3.42 4.97
CA ASP A 161 -12.04 -3.75 6.38
C ASP A 161 -10.83 -4.71 6.51
N ALA A 162 -10.76 -5.73 5.67
CA ALA A 162 -9.67 -6.71 5.65
C ALA A 162 -8.30 -6.07 5.31
N LEU A 163 -8.24 -5.11 4.39
CA LEU A 163 -7.02 -4.37 4.05
C LEU A 163 -6.55 -3.47 5.21
N HIS A 164 -7.49 -2.85 5.94
CA HIS A 164 -7.15 -2.10 7.14
C HIS A 164 -6.66 -3.02 8.27
N MET A 165 -7.28 -4.19 8.46
CA MET A 165 -6.82 -5.21 9.40
C MET A 165 -5.41 -5.70 9.06
N ARG A 166 -5.12 -5.96 7.79
CA ARG A 166 -3.78 -6.37 7.36
C ARG A 166 -2.73 -5.32 7.70
N HIS A 167 -2.99 -4.06 7.34
CA HIS A 167 -2.08 -2.96 7.66
C HIS A 167 -1.86 -2.82 9.17
N ARG A 168 -2.93 -2.91 9.98
CA ARG A 168 -2.83 -2.90 11.45
C ARG A 168 -1.89 -3.98 11.97
N LEU A 169 -2.06 -5.22 11.51
CA LEU A 169 -1.23 -6.35 11.93
C LEU A 169 0.25 -6.11 11.57
N VAL A 170 0.53 -5.67 10.34
CA VAL A 170 1.90 -5.34 9.91
C VAL A 170 2.54 -4.29 10.84
N ASN A 171 1.83 -3.22 11.17
CA ASN A 171 2.36 -2.16 12.05
C ASN A 171 2.57 -2.66 13.48
N ILE A 172 1.62 -3.43 14.03
CA ILE A 172 1.76 -4.05 15.35
C ILE A 172 3.03 -4.90 15.38
N ARG A 173 3.24 -5.71 14.34
CA ARG A 173 4.42 -6.58 14.24
C ARG A 173 5.72 -5.78 14.13
N GLN A 174 5.73 -4.66 13.40
CA GLN A 174 6.89 -3.77 13.33
C GLN A 174 7.22 -3.18 14.70
N LEU A 175 6.23 -2.71 15.46
CA LEU A 175 6.42 -2.20 16.81
C LEU A 175 6.90 -3.30 17.77
N LEU A 176 6.26 -4.47 17.75
CA LEU A 176 6.71 -5.62 18.56
C LEU A 176 8.16 -5.98 18.23
N ASN A 177 8.56 -6.00 16.96
CA ASN A 177 9.94 -6.25 16.55
C ASN A 177 10.94 -5.18 17.01
N ALA A 178 10.51 -3.92 17.13
CA ALA A 178 11.35 -2.84 17.62
C ALA A 178 11.64 -2.96 19.13
N TYR A 179 10.73 -3.58 19.88
CA TYR A 179 10.74 -3.56 21.34
C TYR A 179 11.01 -4.92 22.01
N LEU A 180 10.85 -6.03 21.29
CA LEU A 180 11.07 -7.40 21.80
C LEU A 180 12.42 -7.99 21.36
N PRO A 181 12.94 -9.01 22.07
CA PRO A 181 14.16 -9.72 21.69
C PRO A 181 14.06 -10.36 20.30
N ASN A 182 15.12 -10.36 19.49
CA ASN A 182 15.07 -10.84 18.08
C ASN A 182 14.49 -12.26 17.88
N ASP A 183 14.62 -13.14 18.87
CA ASP A 183 14.16 -14.53 18.85
C ASP A 183 12.74 -14.69 19.44
N TRP A 184 12.01 -13.60 19.71
CA TRP A 184 10.68 -13.67 20.32
C TRP A 184 9.66 -14.46 19.48
N ARG A 185 9.89 -14.63 18.17
CA ARG A 185 9.10 -15.44 17.24
C ARG A 185 9.64 -16.87 17.01
N ASP A 186 10.82 -17.22 17.49
CA ASP A 186 11.45 -18.53 17.23
C ASP A 186 10.67 -19.66 17.92
N ILE A 187 9.73 -20.29 17.19
CA ILE A 187 8.97 -21.44 17.68
C ILE A 187 9.53 -22.73 17.07
N PRO A 188 9.98 -23.70 17.89
CA PRO A 188 10.26 -25.04 17.42
C PRO A 188 9.00 -25.64 16.79
N SER A 189 9.04 -25.87 15.48
CA SER A 189 7.95 -26.48 14.73
C SER A 189 7.57 -27.82 15.37
N HIS A 190 6.40 -27.87 16.01
CA HIS A 190 5.44 -28.96 16.16
C HIS A 190 4.49 -28.57 17.31
N HIS A 191 3.47 -27.76 17.00
CA HIS A 191 2.31 -27.40 17.85
C HIS A 191 2.47 -26.33 18.95
N THR A 192 2.86 -25.09 18.64
CA THR A 192 2.41 -23.88 19.40
C THR A 192 2.56 -22.56 18.59
N SER A 193 1.88 -22.45 17.44
CA SER A 193 1.63 -21.15 16.77
C SER A 193 0.81 -20.18 17.64
N ASP A 194 0.10 -20.73 18.63
CA ASP A 194 -0.91 -20.04 19.42
C ASP A 194 -0.32 -18.90 20.27
N GLU A 195 0.92 -19.04 20.76
CA GLU A 195 1.54 -18.06 21.66
C GLU A 195 1.95 -16.75 20.97
N VAL A 196 2.53 -16.81 19.76
CA VAL A 196 2.82 -15.58 18.96
C VAL A 196 1.51 -14.89 18.62
N TYR A 197 0.53 -15.68 18.20
CA TYR A 197 -0.81 -15.20 17.91
C TYR A 197 -1.44 -14.49 19.12
N TYR A 198 -1.32 -15.04 20.33
CA TYR A 198 -1.85 -14.39 21.52
C TYR A 198 -1.19 -13.06 21.82
N LEU A 199 0.13 -12.93 21.63
CA LEU A 199 0.82 -11.65 21.81
C LEU A 199 0.34 -10.60 20.83
N GLU A 200 0.25 -10.95 19.54
CA GLU A 200 -0.23 -10.06 18.48
C GLU A 200 -1.70 -9.68 18.71
N LEU A 201 -2.53 -10.62 19.18
CA LEU A 201 -3.94 -10.37 19.49
C LEU A 201 -4.12 -9.47 20.72
N ILE A 202 -3.27 -9.64 21.74
CA ILE A 202 -3.28 -8.77 22.93
C ILE A 202 -2.86 -7.37 22.55
N ALA A 203 -1.80 -7.22 21.75
CA ALA A 203 -1.38 -5.93 21.21
C ALA A 203 -2.51 -5.29 20.40
N GLU A 204 -3.13 -6.04 19.49
CA GLU A 204 -4.26 -5.58 18.70
C GLU A 204 -5.43 -5.13 19.60
N TYR A 205 -5.75 -5.88 20.65
CA TYR A 205 -6.86 -5.54 21.54
C TYR A 205 -6.54 -4.29 22.38
N ILE A 206 -5.35 -4.20 22.97
CA ILE A 206 -4.92 -3.05 23.76
C ILE A 206 -4.94 -1.78 22.90
N LEU A 207 -4.33 -1.81 21.72
CA LEU A 207 -4.15 -0.61 20.90
C LEU A 207 -5.45 -0.10 20.26
N GLU A 208 -6.46 -0.97 20.07
CA GLU A 208 -7.61 -0.64 19.21
C GLU A 208 -8.99 -0.87 19.85
N ARG A 209 -9.06 -1.63 20.94
CA ARG A 209 -10.35 -2.01 21.56
C ARG A 209 -10.49 -1.57 23.01
N THR A 210 -9.43 -1.04 23.62
CA THR A 210 -9.46 -0.51 24.98
C THR A 210 -9.48 1.01 24.97
N ASP A 211 -9.95 1.61 26.06
CA ASP A 211 -9.99 3.07 26.21
C ASP A 211 -8.57 3.63 26.41
N PRO A 212 -8.09 4.52 25.51
CA PRO A 212 -6.72 5.06 25.61
C PRO A 212 -6.48 5.88 26.88
N ASP A 213 -7.52 6.42 27.51
CA ASP A 213 -7.40 7.18 28.76
C ASP A 213 -7.29 6.28 30.01
N SER A 214 -7.49 4.97 29.86
CA SER A 214 -7.37 4.00 30.95
C SER A 214 -5.91 3.60 31.20
N SER A 215 -5.61 3.14 32.42
CA SER A 215 -4.25 2.68 32.75
C SER A 215 -3.87 1.44 31.92
N MET A 216 -2.59 1.27 31.59
CA MET A 216 -2.14 0.08 30.86
C MET A 216 -2.50 -1.22 31.56
N ALA A 217 -2.42 -1.25 32.89
CA ALA A 217 -2.79 -2.42 33.68
C ALA A 217 -4.28 -2.80 33.50
N ASP A 218 -5.18 -1.81 33.45
CA ASP A 218 -6.60 -2.05 33.21
C ASP A 218 -6.86 -2.50 31.76
N ARG A 219 -6.22 -1.84 30.79
CA ARG A 219 -6.32 -2.16 29.35
C ARG A 219 -5.82 -3.59 29.08
N ARG A 220 -4.68 -3.98 29.65
CA ARG A 220 -4.17 -5.36 29.60
C ARG A 220 -5.14 -6.33 30.25
N SER A 221 -5.63 -6.03 31.45
CA SER A 221 -6.58 -6.92 32.14
C SER A 221 -7.86 -7.14 31.32
N GLU A 222 -8.34 -6.11 30.63
CA GLU A 222 -9.46 -6.24 29.71
C GLU A 222 -9.11 -7.16 28.53
N ALA A 223 -7.96 -6.94 27.87
CA ALA A 223 -7.48 -7.79 26.77
C ALA A 223 -7.35 -9.27 27.19
N GLU A 224 -6.70 -9.53 28.33
CA GLU A 224 -6.55 -10.86 28.95
C GLU A 224 -7.89 -11.51 29.31
N SER A 225 -8.90 -10.72 29.67
CA SER A 225 -10.23 -11.27 29.97
C SER A 225 -10.95 -11.78 28.72
N LYS A 226 -10.57 -11.25 27.54
CA LYS A 226 -11.12 -11.63 26.23
C LYS A 226 -10.30 -12.69 25.53
N ILE A 227 -8.99 -12.70 25.75
CA ILE A 227 -8.01 -13.56 25.10
C ILE A 227 -7.50 -14.52 26.17
N THR A 228 -7.77 -15.82 26.03
CA THR A 228 -7.58 -16.78 27.12
C THR A 228 -6.10 -16.88 27.56
N ALA A 229 -5.81 -16.22 28.69
CA ALA A 229 -4.62 -16.26 29.54
C ALA A 229 -3.26 -15.89 28.92
N ILE A 230 -2.79 -14.68 29.20
CA ILE A 230 -1.35 -14.46 29.40
C ILE A 230 -0.93 -15.41 30.53
N ASP A 231 -0.12 -16.41 30.22
CA ASP A 231 0.54 -17.22 31.23
C ASP A 231 2.04 -16.87 31.29
N GLY A 232 2.77 -17.51 32.21
CA GLY A 232 4.19 -17.22 32.40
C GLY A 232 5.05 -17.45 31.14
N THR A 233 4.59 -18.27 30.19
CA THR A 233 5.34 -18.54 28.95
C THR A 233 5.43 -17.29 28.07
N LEU A 234 4.36 -16.49 28.02
CA LEU A 234 4.34 -15.26 27.22
C LEU A 234 5.29 -14.21 27.79
N LEU A 235 5.33 -14.07 29.11
CA LEU A 235 6.24 -13.15 29.81
C LEU A 235 7.71 -13.51 29.55
N ASP A 236 8.05 -14.79 29.72
CA ASP A 236 9.41 -15.30 29.46
C ASP A 236 9.86 -15.00 28.01
N ARG A 237 8.96 -15.17 27.03
CA ARG A 237 9.26 -14.91 25.60
C ARG A 237 9.39 -13.43 25.25
N CYS A 238 8.60 -12.58 25.89
CA CYS A 238 8.76 -11.13 25.71
C CYS A 238 10.06 -10.62 26.36
N GLY A 239 10.81 -11.48 27.04
CA GLY A 239 12.00 -11.11 27.80
C GLY A 239 11.67 -10.22 29.00
N VAL A 240 10.43 -10.28 29.49
CA VAL A 240 9.96 -9.52 30.65
C VAL A 240 9.74 -10.45 31.83
N SER A 241 10.22 -10.03 32.99
CA SER A 241 10.20 -10.84 34.21
C SER A 241 8.94 -10.61 35.05
N SER A 242 8.12 -9.62 34.71
CA SER A 242 6.93 -9.25 35.47
C SER A 242 5.85 -8.58 34.61
N SER A 243 4.63 -8.59 35.13
CA SER A 243 3.51 -7.83 34.59
C SER A 243 3.80 -6.33 34.49
N ASP A 244 4.49 -5.73 35.47
CA ASP A 244 4.84 -4.30 35.41
C ASP A 244 5.79 -4.02 34.23
N GLU A 245 6.77 -4.89 33.97
CA GLU A 245 7.66 -4.74 32.81
C GLU A 245 6.92 -4.93 31.48
N PHE A 246 5.92 -5.81 31.45
CA PHE A 246 5.03 -5.97 30.30
C PHE A 246 4.17 -4.72 30.07
N ASP A 247 3.64 -4.09 31.12
CA ASP A 247 2.87 -2.85 31.00
C ASP A 247 3.76 -1.71 30.47
N ASN A 248 4.97 -1.55 31.01
CA ASN A 248 5.94 -0.55 30.50
C ASN A 248 6.33 -0.79 29.03
N LEU A 249 6.35 -2.05 28.58
CA LEU A 249 6.55 -2.37 27.17
C LEU A 249 5.39 -1.82 26.32
N PHE A 250 4.15 -2.10 26.73
CA PHE A 250 2.97 -1.65 25.99
C PHE A 250 2.72 -0.14 26.09
N GLU A 251 3.11 0.53 27.18
CA GLU A 251 3.09 2.01 27.24
C GLU A 251 3.96 2.62 26.14
N ARG A 252 5.17 2.09 25.90
CA ARG A 252 6.05 2.58 24.83
C ARG A 252 5.51 2.30 23.43
N ILE A 253 4.89 1.14 23.24
CA ILE A 253 4.26 0.76 21.97
C ILE A 253 3.05 1.66 21.70
N ASP A 254 2.21 1.92 22.71
CA ASP A 254 1.03 2.78 22.63
C ASP A 254 1.43 4.25 22.38
N ASP A 255 2.51 4.73 22.98
CA ASP A 255 3.06 6.07 22.72
C ASP A 255 3.52 6.24 21.26
N GLU A 256 4.11 5.21 20.64
CA GLU A 256 4.51 5.23 19.22
C GLU A 256 3.38 4.92 18.25
N TRP A 257 2.23 4.46 18.77
CA TRP A 257 1.06 4.18 17.98
C TRP A 257 0.37 5.48 17.56
N HIS A 258 0.75 5.98 16.39
CA HIS A 258 0.19 7.20 15.82
C HIS A 258 -0.72 6.89 14.62
N GLU A 259 -2.01 7.12 14.84
CA GLU A 259 -3.12 7.15 13.87
C GLU A 259 -3.33 5.89 13.01
N ILE A 260 -4.14 4.98 13.56
CA ILE A 260 -5.02 4.14 12.76
C ILE A 260 -6.43 4.71 12.88
N PRO A 261 -7.07 5.13 11.76
CA PRO A 261 -8.47 5.53 11.80
C PRO A 261 -9.30 4.36 12.30
N SER A 262 -9.97 4.55 13.43
CA SER A 262 -10.81 3.51 14.02
C SER A 262 -11.97 3.17 13.07
N ALA A 263 -12.63 2.02 13.27
CA ALA A 263 -13.83 1.67 12.51
C ALA A 263 -14.91 2.77 12.57
N LYS A 264 -14.91 3.57 13.64
CA LYS A 264 -15.78 4.74 13.82
C LYS A 264 -15.32 5.92 12.96
N ASP A 265 -14.02 6.21 12.87
CA ASP A 265 -13.47 7.26 12.02
C ASP A 265 -13.69 6.95 10.54
N ILE A 266 -13.58 5.66 10.17
CA ILE A 266 -13.91 5.15 8.84
C ILE A 266 -15.40 5.32 8.55
N ALA A 267 -16.29 4.94 9.48
CA ALA A 267 -17.74 5.09 9.30
C ALA A 267 -18.17 6.57 9.23
N GLN A 268 -17.55 7.44 10.01
CA GLN A 268 -17.85 8.87 10.06
C GLN A 268 -17.36 9.59 8.80
N ALA A 269 -16.18 9.23 8.29
CA ALA A 269 -15.71 9.73 7.01
C ALA A 269 -16.56 9.21 5.85
N LYS A 270 -17.01 7.95 5.89
CA LYS A 270 -17.91 7.37 4.90
C LYS A 270 -19.26 8.10 4.88
N ALA A 271 -19.86 8.35 6.05
CA ALA A 271 -21.09 9.11 6.17
C ALA A 271 -20.93 10.57 5.68
N THR A 272 -19.79 11.20 5.96
CA THR A 272 -19.47 12.56 5.47
C THR A 272 -19.32 12.60 3.94
N ILE A 273 -18.79 11.55 3.33
CA ILE A 273 -18.67 11.42 1.87
C ILE A 273 -20.05 11.12 1.25
N GLU A 274 -20.85 10.25 1.84
CA GLU A 274 -22.22 9.95 1.41
C GLU A 274 -23.13 11.20 1.47
N GLU A 275 -23.05 12.00 2.54
CA GLU A 275 -23.77 13.27 2.68
C GLU A 275 -23.32 14.32 1.63
N GLN A 276 -22.06 14.28 1.19
CA GLN A 276 -21.55 15.11 0.10
C GLN A 276 -21.93 14.62 -1.30
N LEU A 277 -22.37 13.36 -1.43
CA LEU A 277 -22.82 12.76 -2.70
C LEU A 277 -24.34 12.92 -2.92
N ASP A 278 -25.11 13.15 -1.85
CA ASP A 278 -26.55 13.44 -1.90
C ASP A 278 -26.88 14.90 -2.30
N GLU A 279 -25.88 15.80 -2.34
CA GLU A 279 -26.02 17.10 -3.02
C GLU A 279 -25.89 16.90 -4.53
N GLU A 280 -27.00 16.61 -5.22
CA GLU A 280 -27.04 16.39 -6.68
C GLU A 280 -26.37 17.55 -7.45
N PRO A 281 -25.29 17.31 -8.20
CA PRO A 281 -24.96 18.15 -9.34
C PRO A 281 -25.86 17.72 -10.50
N GLU A 282 -26.56 18.68 -11.13
CA GLU A 282 -27.31 18.45 -12.37
C GLU A 282 -26.38 17.79 -13.42
N LEU A 283 -26.67 16.51 -13.73
CA LEU A 283 -25.89 15.69 -14.66
C LEU A 283 -26.29 16.03 -16.10
N GLU A 284 -25.40 16.67 -16.85
CA GLU A 284 -25.39 16.55 -18.32
C GLU A 284 -24.54 15.34 -18.73
N GLU A 285 -25.17 14.38 -19.42
CA GLU A 285 -24.52 13.23 -20.04
C GLU A 285 -23.47 13.68 -21.06
N SER A 286 -22.20 13.29 -20.86
CA SER A 286 -21.19 13.35 -21.91
C SER A 286 -20.25 12.14 -21.85
N THR A 287 -20.23 11.39 -22.95
CA THR A 287 -19.44 10.19 -23.18
C THR A 287 -17.99 10.54 -23.55
N SER A 288 -17.12 10.74 -22.55
CA SER A 288 -15.64 10.66 -22.64
C SER A 288 -15.02 10.91 -21.26
N PRO A 289 -13.85 10.33 -20.91
CA PRO A 289 -13.23 10.56 -19.60
C PRO A 289 -12.99 12.06 -19.36
N PRO A 290 -13.34 12.60 -18.18
CA PRO A 290 -13.29 14.04 -17.94
C PRO A 290 -11.83 14.54 -17.92
N SER A 291 -11.59 15.69 -18.56
CA SER A 291 -10.32 16.40 -18.50
C SER A 291 -9.98 16.77 -17.03
N PRO A 292 -8.72 16.59 -16.58
CA PRO A 292 -8.32 16.92 -15.22
C PRO A 292 -8.48 18.40 -14.90
N THR A 293 -9.00 18.70 -13.71
CA THR A 293 -9.02 20.04 -13.13
C THR A 293 -7.66 20.39 -12.54
N LEU A 294 -7.16 21.62 -12.77
CA LEU A 294 -5.85 22.07 -12.26
C LEU A 294 -5.73 22.01 -10.74
N ARG A 295 -6.84 22.28 -10.05
CA ARG A 295 -6.89 22.37 -8.59
C ARG A 295 -7.64 21.18 -8.01
N GLY A 296 -7.17 20.71 -6.86
CA GLY A 296 -7.94 19.81 -6.00
C GLY A 296 -9.10 20.54 -5.31
N PRO A 297 -10.03 19.80 -4.66
CA PRO A 297 -11.10 20.40 -3.87
C PRO A 297 -10.53 21.30 -2.75
N GLU A 298 -11.14 22.46 -2.52
CA GLU A 298 -10.80 23.37 -1.42
C GLU A 298 -11.42 22.82 -0.13
N ARG A 299 -10.58 22.38 0.83
CA ARG A 299 -11.03 21.93 2.16
C ARG A 299 -10.07 22.40 3.24
N GLU A 300 -10.64 22.99 4.29
CA GLU A 300 -9.91 23.46 5.47
C GLU A 300 -9.45 22.27 6.33
N THR A 301 -8.19 22.34 6.76
CA THR A 301 -7.53 21.61 7.87
C THR A 301 -7.43 20.07 7.82
N GLU A 302 -6.20 19.56 7.65
CA GLU A 302 -5.53 18.60 8.55
C GLU A 302 -4.12 18.27 8.02
N THR A 303 -3.09 18.55 8.83
CA THR A 303 -1.66 18.40 8.46
C THR A 303 -1.22 16.95 8.29
N VAL A 304 -1.87 15.99 8.96
CA VAL A 304 -1.49 14.56 8.90
C VAL A 304 -2.02 13.89 7.63
N GLN A 305 -3.29 14.13 7.27
CA GLN A 305 -3.86 13.68 5.99
C GLN A 305 -3.10 14.20 4.77
N ARG A 306 -2.47 15.37 4.91
CA ARG A 306 -1.66 15.97 3.84
C ARG A 306 -0.34 15.23 3.61
N THR A 307 0.37 14.87 4.68
CA THR A 307 1.65 14.16 4.59
C THR A 307 1.49 12.75 4.01
N ALA A 308 0.44 12.02 4.41
CA ALA A 308 0.15 10.69 3.87
C ALA A 308 -0.17 10.72 2.36
N ARG A 309 -0.97 11.71 1.92
CA ARG A 309 -1.28 11.90 0.49
C ARG A 309 -0.07 12.31 -0.33
N ASP A 310 0.78 13.18 0.20
CA ASP A 310 1.99 13.63 -0.49
C ASP A 310 2.99 12.46 -0.68
N SER A 311 3.07 11.55 0.30
CA SER A 311 3.83 10.29 0.17
C SER A 311 3.25 9.36 -0.90
N ALA A 312 1.93 9.15 -0.88
CA ALA A 312 1.25 8.27 -1.84
C ALA A 312 1.35 8.76 -3.30
N PHE A 313 1.13 10.06 -3.53
CA PHE A 313 1.35 10.71 -4.84
C PHE A 313 2.78 10.48 -5.32
N SER A 314 3.75 10.68 -4.42
CA SER A 314 5.15 10.56 -4.77
C SER A 314 5.52 9.13 -5.18
N GLY A 315 4.96 8.13 -4.49
CA GLY A 315 5.08 6.72 -4.86
C GLY A 315 4.54 6.45 -6.27
N ILE A 316 3.27 6.80 -6.51
CA ILE A 316 2.57 6.54 -7.79
C ILE A 316 3.33 7.16 -8.98
N VAL A 317 3.80 8.40 -8.84
CA VAL A 317 4.56 9.07 -9.90
C VAL A 317 5.91 8.41 -10.15
N ARG A 318 6.64 7.98 -9.10
CA ARG A 318 7.93 7.29 -9.31
C ARG A 318 7.75 5.94 -9.98
N ASP A 319 6.71 5.19 -9.59
CA ASP A 319 6.37 3.91 -10.19
C ASP A 319 5.96 4.06 -11.66
N ALA A 320 5.18 5.10 -12.00
CA ALA A 320 4.72 5.33 -13.37
C ALA A 320 5.86 5.50 -14.39
N TYR A 321 7.03 5.96 -13.93
CA TYR A 321 8.25 6.18 -14.71
C TYR A 321 9.35 5.15 -14.41
N ASP A 322 9.00 4.01 -13.81
CA ASP A 322 9.94 2.92 -13.47
C ASP A 322 11.17 3.40 -12.67
N TYR A 323 10.96 4.37 -11.77
CA TYR A 323 12.02 5.01 -10.98
C TYR A 323 13.13 5.69 -11.82
N GLN A 324 12.86 6.02 -13.08
CA GLN A 324 13.79 6.70 -13.97
C GLN A 324 13.47 8.19 -14.05
N CYS A 325 14.50 9.02 -14.21
CA CYS A 325 14.28 10.44 -14.46
C CYS A 325 13.69 10.63 -15.86
N ALA A 326 12.50 11.24 -15.95
CA ALA A 326 11.81 11.51 -17.21
C ALA A 326 12.68 12.26 -18.23
N ILE A 327 13.60 13.14 -17.79
CA ILE A 327 14.42 13.95 -18.69
C ILE A 327 15.69 13.23 -19.17
N CYS A 328 16.43 12.56 -18.28
CA CYS A 328 17.72 11.97 -18.64
C CYS A 328 17.79 10.44 -18.59
N GLY A 329 16.69 9.77 -18.21
CA GLY A 329 16.59 8.32 -18.12
C GLY A 329 17.47 7.68 -17.04
N SER A 330 18.04 8.47 -16.12
CA SER A 330 18.90 7.92 -15.09
C SER A 330 18.10 7.22 -14.00
N GLU A 331 18.48 5.99 -13.68
CA GLU A 331 17.96 5.20 -12.55
C GLU A 331 19.07 5.03 -11.50
N ARG A 332 19.22 6.01 -10.61
CA ARG A 332 20.22 5.96 -9.53
C ARG A 332 19.58 5.50 -8.24
N ARG A 333 20.30 4.70 -7.46
CA ARG A 333 19.89 4.23 -6.13
C ARG A 333 20.94 4.54 -5.08
N SER A 334 20.52 4.78 -3.84
CA SER A 334 21.41 4.83 -2.68
C SER A 334 22.00 3.45 -2.40
N PRO A 335 23.05 3.34 -1.56
CA PRO A 335 23.53 2.04 -1.07
C PRO A 335 22.45 1.19 -0.36
N SER A 336 21.40 1.83 0.18
CA SER A 336 20.24 1.18 0.81
C SER A 336 19.12 0.82 -0.19
N GLY A 337 19.31 1.05 -1.48
CA GLY A 337 18.34 0.70 -2.53
C GLY A 337 17.30 1.79 -2.87
N ASN A 338 17.27 2.90 -2.12
CA ASN A 338 16.29 3.97 -2.31
C ASN A 338 16.54 4.71 -3.64
N PRO A 339 15.50 4.93 -4.46
CA PRO A 339 15.63 5.67 -5.71
C PRO A 339 16.02 7.13 -5.45
N GLU A 340 16.85 7.69 -6.32
CA GLU A 340 17.25 9.11 -6.24
C GLU A 340 16.20 10.06 -6.84
N VAL A 341 15.34 9.55 -7.72
CA VAL A 341 14.27 10.34 -8.34
C VAL A 341 13.21 10.74 -7.33
N GLU A 342 12.69 11.94 -7.52
CA GLU A 342 11.61 12.54 -6.73
C GLU A 342 10.41 12.80 -7.64
N ALA A 343 9.20 12.77 -7.08
CA ALA A 343 8.01 13.17 -7.79
C ALA A 343 7.87 14.69 -7.77
N ALA A 344 7.98 15.31 -8.94
CA ALA A 344 7.78 16.73 -9.14
C ALA A 344 6.35 17.01 -9.62
N HIS A 345 5.63 17.90 -8.93
CA HIS A 345 4.35 18.41 -9.44
C HIS A 345 4.60 19.34 -10.62
N ILE A 346 3.93 19.08 -11.74
CA ILE A 346 3.95 19.95 -12.91
C ILE A 346 3.26 21.28 -12.59
N TYR A 347 2.01 21.23 -12.13
CA TYR A 347 1.33 22.38 -11.57
C TYR A 347 1.55 22.40 -10.05
N PRO A 348 2.22 23.44 -9.53
CA PRO A 348 2.77 23.41 -8.18
C PRO A 348 1.73 23.18 -7.09
N LYS A 349 2.09 22.33 -6.12
CA LYS A 349 1.29 22.09 -4.92
C LYS A 349 0.91 23.37 -4.16
N ARG A 350 1.80 24.38 -4.12
CA ARG A 350 1.55 25.70 -3.50
C ARG A 350 0.36 26.46 -4.10
N LEU A 351 -0.09 26.09 -5.30
CA LEU A 351 -1.26 26.66 -5.98
C LEU A 351 -2.48 25.71 -5.94
N ASN A 352 -2.48 24.79 -4.97
CA ASN A 352 -3.46 23.71 -4.79
C ASN A 352 -3.48 22.70 -5.94
N GLY A 353 -2.32 22.39 -6.50
CA GLY A 353 -2.20 21.37 -7.55
C GLY A 353 -2.67 20.00 -7.09
N ARG A 354 -3.38 19.31 -7.98
CA ARG A 354 -3.98 18.01 -7.70
C ARG A 354 -2.92 16.93 -7.64
N ASP A 355 -3.08 16.00 -6.70
CA ASP A 355 -2.31 14.75 -6.65
C ASP A 355 -2.92 13.78 -7.66
N ASP A 356 -2.57 14.01 -8.93
CA ASP A 356 -2.98 13.22 -10.09
C ASP A 356 -1.69 12.84 -10.81
N VAL A 357 -1.51 11.57 -11.18
CA VAL A 357 -0.28 11.11 -11.85
C VAL A 357 0.06 11.93 -13.11
N ARG A 358 -0.97 12.44 -13.82
CA ARG A 358 -0.81 13.30 -15.00
C ARG A 358 -0.30 14.72 -14.66
N ASN A 359 -0.31 15.08 -13.37
CA ASN A 359 0.32 16.27 -12.79
C ASN A 359 1.73 15.98 -12.23
N GLY A 360 2.28 14.78 -12.46
CA GLY A 360 3.55 14.35 -11.90
C GLY A 360 4.62 14.03 -12.95
N LEU A 361 5.87 14.30 -12.62
CA LEU A 361 7.07 13.83 -13.32
C LEU A 361 8.02 13.18 -12.32
N ALA A 362 8.58 12.01 -12.61
CA ALA A 362 9.71 11.48 -11.85
C ALA A 362 11.01 12.16 -12.34
N LEU A 363 11.66 12.95 -11.49
CA LEU A 363 12.85 13.73 -11.85
C LEU A 363 14.00 13.46 -10.89
N CYS A 364 15.23 13.39 -11.40
CA CYS A 364 16.41 13.46 -10.52
C CYS A 364 16.50 14.84 -9.87
N LYS A 365 17.27 14.96 -8.78
CA LYS A 365 17.35 16.19 -7.97
C LYS A 365 17.74 17.43 -8.79
N LEU A 366 18.65 17.26 -9.76
CA LEU A 366 19.07 18.35 -10.63
C LEU A 366 17.93 18.82 -11.55
N HIS A 367 17.25 17.89 -12.22
CA HIS A 367 16.16 18.21 -13.12
C HIS A 367 14.90 18.68 -12.38
N HIS A 368 14.65 18.13 -11.19
CA HIS A 368 13.58 18.59 -10.31
C HIS A 368 13.79 20.06 -9.94
N TRP A 369 14.97 20.40 -9.43
CA TRP A 369 15.33 21.79 -9.13
C TRP A 369 15.23 22.70 -10.36
N ALA A 370 15.73 22.25 -11.52
CA ALA A 370 15.70 23.03 -12.75
C ALA A 370 14.27 23.29 -13.26
N PHE A 371 13.38 22.30 -13.10
CA PHE A 371 11.98 22.42 -13.46
C PHE A 371 11.27 23.42 -12.52
N ASP A 372 11.37 23.23 -11.20
CA ASP A 372 10.73 24.06 -10.18
C ASP A 372 11.19 25.54 -10.18
N THR A 373 12.42 25.79 -10.62
CA THR A 373 12.98 27.14 -10.70
C THR A 373 12.78 27.80 -12.05
N GLY A 374 12.17 27.10 -13.02
CA GLY A 374 11.86 27.63 -14.34
C GLY A 374 13.05 27.68 -15.31
N TRP A 375 14.10 26.88 -15.08
CA TRP A 375 15.12 26.59 -16.09
C TRP A 375 14.57 25.68 -17.18
N LEU A 376 13.72 24.74 -16.81
CA LEU A 376 13.10 23.77 -17.70
C LEU A 376 11.58 23.91 -17.71
N SER A 377 10.96 23.60 -18.84
CA SER A 377 9.54 23.30 -18.95
C SER A 377 9.32 22.28 -20.07
N LEU A 378 8.07 21.99 -20.43
CA LEU A 378 7.74 21.04 -21.50
C LEU A 378 6.72 21.64 -22.46
N THR A 379 6.84 21.30 -23.74
CA THR A 379 5.79 21.50 -24.74
C THR A 379 4.65 20.51 -24.53
N ASP A 380 3.51 20.72 -25.21
CA ASP A 380 2.38 19.78 -25.16
C ASP A 380 2.69 18.45 -25.86
N ASP A 381 3.75 18.41 -26.68
CA ASP A 381 4.32 17.21 -27.30
C ASP A 381 5.42 16.56 -26.44
N HIS A 382 5.57 16.99 -25.18
CA HIS A 382 6.53 16.50 -24.19
C HIS A 382 8.01 16.69 -24.58
N GLU A 383 8.32 17.79 -25.26
CA GLU A 383 9.70 18.22 -25.54
C GLU A 383 10.18 19.22 -24.49
N VAL A 384 11.43 19.09 -24.06
CA VAL A 384 12.06 19.98 -23.08
C VAL A 384 12.27 21.38 -23.67
N LEU A 385 11.73 22.37 -22.96
CA LEU A 385 11.99 23.79 -23.16
C LEU A 385 13.05 24.24 -22.16
N VAL A 386 14.04 25.00 -22.61
CA VAL A 386 15.12 25.54 -21.76
C VAL A 386 15.04 27.05 -21.75
N ARG A 387 15.17 27.66 -20.57
CA ARG A 387 15.22 29.12 -20.41
C ARG A 387 16.48 29.67 -21.09
N ASP A 388 16.30 30.58 -22.04
CA ASP A 388 17.42 31.30 -22.66
C ASP A 388 18.05 32.30 -21.67
N ALA A 389 19.17 31.90 -21.06
CA ALA A 389 19.88 32.70 -20.07
C ALA A 389 21.40 32.48 -20.12
N PRO A 390 22.07 32.73 -21.27
CA PRO A 390 23.48 32.37 -21.51
C PRO A 390 24.48 33.06 -20.58
N ASN A 391 24.06 34.14 -19.91
CA ASN A 391 24.89 34.88 -18.98
C ASN A 391 24.80 34.37 -17.52
N ILE A 392 23.96 33.36 -17.25
CA ILE A 392 23.79 32.77 -15.92
C ILE A 392 24.57 31.45 -15.85
N ASN A 393 25.37 31.28 -14.78
CA ASN A 393 26.09 30.04 -14.53
C ASN A 393 25.10 28.88 -14.32
N GLY A 394 25.31 27.77 -15.04
CA GLY A 394 24.39 26.62 -15.11
C GLY A 394 23.61 26.52 -16.42
N PHE A 395 23.54 27.57 -17.26
CA PHE A 395 22.83 27.50 -18.55
C PHE A 395 23.40 26.40 -19.46
N ALA A 396 24.73 26.25 -19.51
CA ALA A 396 25.39 25.25 -20.34
C ALA A 396 25.06 23.79 -19.93
N ASP A 397 24.58 23.57 -18.70
CA ASP A 397 24.16 22.25 -18.22
C ASP A 397 22.78 21.85 -18.77
N PHE A 398 21.96 22.84 -19.15
CA PHE A 398 20.57 22.64 -19.60
C PHE A 398 20.37 22.89 -21.08
N GLU A 399 21.14 23.78 -21.71
CA GLU A 399 21.05 24.09 -23.15
C GLU A 399 20.98 22.83 -24.04
N PRO A 400 21.78 21.76 -23.81
CA PRO A 400 21.73 20.56 -24.64
C PRO A 400 20.41 19.78 -24.55
N LEU A 401 19.59 20.02 -23.51
CA LEU A 401 18.31 19.34 -23.31
C LEU A 401 17.21 19.93 -24.20
N ALA A 402 17.38 21.13 -24.77
CA ALA A 402 16.37 21.76 -25.58
C ALA A 402 15.89 20.83 -26.71
N THR A 403 14.57 20.72 -26.89
CA THR A 403 13.89 19.85 -27.86
C THR A 403 14.05 18.33 -27.62
N THR A 404 14.67 17.92 -26.52
CA THR A 404 14.72 16.50 -26.14
C THR A 404 13.32 16.04 -25.74
N LYS A 405 12.85 14.92 -26.30
CA LYS A 405 11.64 14.27 -25.79
C LYS A 405 11.92 13.58 -24.48
N ILE A 406 11.08 13.83 -23.47
CA ILE A 406 11.15 13.12 -22.21
C ILE A 406 10.69 11.66 -22.38
N GLN A 407 11.17 10.80 -21.48
CA GLN A 407 10.55 9.51 -21.25
C GLN A 407 9.18 9.72 -20.64
N LEU A 408 8.20 8.99 -21.15
CA LEU A 408 6.82 9.03 -20.71
C LEU A 408 6.47 7.70 -20.05
N PRO A 409 5.49 7.68 -19.13
CA PRO A 409 4.94 6.42 -18.62
C PRO A 409 4.53 5.49 -19.76
N GLU A 410 4.65 4.19 -19.54
CA GLU A 410 4.21 3.19 -20.53
C GLU A 410 2.72 3.33 -20.87
N ASP A 411 1.90 3.73 -19.88
CA ASP A 411 0.47 3.99 -20.06
C ASP A 411 0.21 5.42 -20.55
N PRO A 412 -0.36 5.61 -21.77
CA PRO A 412 -0.77 6.92 -22.26
C PRO A 412 -1.75 7.68 -21.36
N ALA A 413 -2.53 6.99 -20.53
CA ALA A 413 -3.47 7.62 -19.61
C ALA A 413 -2.76 8.37 -18.46
N GLU A 414 -1.50 8.03 -18.18
CA GLU A 414 -0.68 8.62 -17.12
C GLU A 414 0.27 9.70 -17.65
N HIS A 415 0.24 9.99 -18.97
CA HIS A 415 1.10 11.00 -19.56
C HIS A 415 0.83 12.39 -18.96
N PRO A 416 1.87 13.24 -18.81
CA PRO A 416 1.71 14.61 -18.38
C PRO A 416 0.64 15.32 -19.20
N HIS A 417 -0.42 15.78 -18.54
CA HIS A 417 -1.56 16.36 -19.23
C HIS A 417 -1.25 17.80 -19.68
N GLU A 418 -1.59 18.13 -20.93
CA GLU A 418 -1.34 19.44 -21.57
C GLU A 418 -1.71 20.64 -20.67
N ARG A 419 -2.84 20.54 -19.96
CA ARG A 419 -3.32 21.58 -19.04
C ARG A 419 -2.33 21.91 -17.92
N TYR A 420 -1.68 20.92 -17.33
CA TYR A 420 -0.67 21.15 -16.28
C TYR A 420 0.61 21.72 -16.89
N LEU A 421 1.02 21.21 -18.06
CA LEU A 421 2.19 21.70 -18.80
C LEU A 421 2.03 23.18 -19.19
N GLU A 422 0.87 23.55 -19.75
CA GLU A 422 0.52 24.93 -20.09
C GLU A 422 0.53 25.82 -18.85
N ALA A 423 -0.02 25.35 -17.73
CA ALA A 423 -0.02 26.11 -16.48
C ALA A 423 1.40 26.31 -15.93
N HIS A 424 2.26 25.30 -15.97
CA HIS A 424 3.67 25.44 -15.59
C HIS A 424 4.40 26.44 -16.49
N ARG A 425 4.21 26.35 -17.82
CA ARG A 425 4.77 27.31 -18.78
C ARG A 425 4.37 28.74 -18.43
N LYS A 426 3.09 28.98 -18.13
CA LYS A 426 2.58 30.29 -17.69
C LYS A 426 3.18 30.76 -16.37
N ILE A 427 3.33 29.89 -15.37
CA ILE A 427 3.88 30.25 -14.05
C ILE A 427 5.33 30.74 -14.17
N HIS A 428 6.08 30.15 -15.10
CA HIS A 428 7.48 30.45 -15.28
C HIS A 428 7.74 31.40 -16.46
N ASP A 429 6.73 31.89 -17.18
CA ASP A 429 6.88 32.72 -18.39
C ASP A 429 7.67 32.02 -19.53
N PHE A 430 7.41 30.73 -19.75
CA PHE A 430 7.69 30.07 -21.03
C PHE A 430 6.47 30.31 -21.93
N GLY A 431 6.69 30.93 -23.08
CA GLY A 431 5.63 31.43 -23.98
C GLY A 431 4.51 30.45 -24.29
#